data_AF-A0A9Q0RZW9-F1
#
_entry.id   AF-A0A9Q0RZW9-F1
#
_cell.length_a   1.000
_cell.length_b   1.000
_cell.length_c   1.000
_cell.angle_alpha   90.00
_cell.angle_beta   90.00
_cell.angle_gamma   90.00
#
_symmetry.space_group_name_H-M   'P 1'
#
loop_
_entity.id
_entity.type
_entity.pdbx_description
1 polymer ?
#
loop_
_entity_poly.entity_id
_entity_poly.type
_entity_poly.pdbx_seq_one_letter_code
_entity_poly.pdbx_strand_id
1 'polypeptide(L)'
;MALLTGAQRFRTKTFANPEDLPSKKLKVKFGDEDVERVRRAHRNDLENVLPFIAVGFFYTLTSPSLYLATQLFRAAAISRLLHTFVYAIVVIPQPARALAFAIPLGITGYMAVTTVLYFL
;
A
#
# COMPACT_ATOMS: atom_id res chain seq x y z
N MET A 1 -7.56 2.08 -1.22
CA MET A 1 -7.33 2.15 -2.68
C MET A 1 -8.51 1.66 -3.53
N ALA A 2 -9.28 0.64 -3.11
CA ALA A 2 -10.38 0.07 -3.92
C ALA A 2 -11.40 1.11 -4.44
N LEU A 3 -11.85 2.04 -3.58
CA LEU A 3 -12.79 3.09 -3.97
C LEU A 3 -12.22 4.05 -5.02
N LEU A 4 -10.93 4.43 -4.90
CA LEU A 4 -10.25 5.28 -5.88
C LEU A 4 -10.12 4.58 -7.23
N THR A 5 -9.82 3.27 -7.25
CA THR A 5 -9.79 2.49 -8.49
C THR A 5 -11.17 2.48 -9.15
N GLY A 6 -12.24 2.28 -8.36
CA GLY A 6 -13.61 2.33 -8.86
C GLY A 6 -13.96 3.70 -9.47
N ALA A 7 -13.74 4.77 -8.72
CA ALA A 7 -13.97 6.14 -9.17
C ALA A 7 -13.20 6.45 -10.47
N GLN A 8 -11.94 6.00 -10.58
CA GLN A 8 -11.13 6.20 -11.76
C GLN A 8 -11.65 5.43 -12.98
N ARG A 9 -12.14 4.20 -12.80
CA ARG A 9 -12.76 3.40 -13.86
C ARG A 9 -14.03 4.05 -14.39
N PHE A 10 -14.88 4.57 -13.50
CA PHE A 10 -16.07 5.34 -13.90
C PHE A 10 -15.70 6.64 -14.63
N ARG A 11 -14.69 7.37 -14.15
CA ARG A 11 -14.21 8.61 -14.77
C ARG A 11 -13.68 8.40 -16.18
N THR A 12 -12.87 7.36 -16.38
CA THR A 12 -12.20 7.07 -17.66
C THR A 12 -13.00 6.13 -18.56
N LYS A 13 -14.15 5.63 -18.06
CA LYS A 13 -14.98 4.59 -18.69
C LYS A 13 -14.17 3.35 -19.07
N THR A 14 -13.15 3.02 -18.27
CA THR A 14 -12.28 1.86 -18.50
C THR A 14 -12.66 0.75 -17.54
N PHE A 15 -13.40 -0.21 -18.07
CA PHE A 15 -13.87 -1.38 -17.33
C PHE A 15 -13.13 -2.62 -17.85
N ALA A 16 -12.75 -3.49 -16.91
CA ALA A 16 -12.00 -4.71 -17.22
C ALA A 16 -12.91 -5.85 -17.66
N ASN A 17 -14.17 -5.82 -17.25
CA ASN A 17 -15.12 -6.87 -17.52
C ASN A 17 -16.28 -6.33 -18.38
N PRO A 18 -16.88 -7.16 -19.26
CA PRO A 18 -17.95 -6.73 -20.15
C PRO A 18 -19.26 -6.42 -19.42
N GLU A 19 -19.54 -7.04 -18.29
CA GLU A 19 -20.74 -6.81 -17.46
C GLU A 19 -20.74 -5.45 -16.77
N ASP A 20 -19.57 -4.88 -16.51
CA ASP A 20 -19.42 -3.58 -15.85
C ASP A 20 -19.57 -2.40 -16.82
N LEU A 21 -19.74 -2.68 -18.11
CA LEU A 21 -19.84 -1.64 -19.13
C LEU A 21 -21.20 -0.91 -19.02
N PRO A 22 -21.20 0.42 -18.89
CA PRO A 22 -22.44 1.19 -18.77
C PRO A 22 -23.29 1.18 -20.04
N SER A 23 -22.75 0.67 -21.15
CA SER A 23 -23.49 0.44 -22.39
C SER A 23 -22.90 -0.74 -23.15
N LYS A 24 -23.76 -1.60 -23.71
CA LYS A 24 -23.38 -2.71 -24.59
C LYS A 24 -22.64 -2.28 -25.87
N LYS A 25 -22.65 -0.97 -26.19
CA LYS A 25 -21.92 -0.39 -27.32
C LYS A 25 -20.44 -0.10 -27.01
N LEU A 26 -20.09 0.02 -25.73
CA LEU A 26 -18.71 0.21 -25.32
C LEU A 26 -17.98 -1.14 -25.36
N LYS A 27 -16.68 -1.10 -25.67
CA LYS A 27 -15.82 -2.28 -25.60
C LYS A 27 -15.01 -2.22 -24.31
N VAL A 28 -14.66 -3.40 -23.80
CA VAL A 28 -13.72 -3.54 -22.69
C VAL A 28 -12.42 -2.81 -23.05
N LYS A 29 -11.95 -1.96 -22.14
CA LYS A 29 -10.76 -1.14 -22.34
C LYS A 29 -9.79 -1.37 -21.19
N PHE A 30 -8.59 -1.82 -21.53
CA PHE A 30 -7.48 -2.03 -20.61
C PHE A 30 -6.42 -0.93 -20.80
N GLY A 31 -5.49 -0.83 -19.84
CA GLY A 31 -4.30 0.00 -20.03
C GLY A 31 -4.49 1.50 -19.81
N ASP A 32 -5.57 1.93 -19.15
CA ASP A 32 -5.71 3.33 -18.76
C ASP A 32 -4.66 3.68 -17.69
N GLU A 33 -3.80 4.65 -17.99
CA GLU A 33 -2.62 4.94 -17.16
C GLU A 33 -3.02 5.33 -15.73
N ASP A 34 -4.12 6.07 -15.56
CA ASP A 34 -4.59 6.49 -14.24
C ASP A 34 -5.14 5.29 -13.45
N VAL A 35 -5.93 4.41 -14.08
CA VAL A 35 -6.44 3.19 -13.42
C VAL A 35 -5.28 2.27 -13.03
N GLU A 36 -4.33 2.07 -13.93
CA GLU A 36 -3.15 1.25 -13.65
C GLU A 36 -2.28 1.85 -12.55
N ARG A 37 -2.18 3.18 -12.48
CA ARG A 37 -1.45 3.86 -11.39
C ARG A 37 -2.08 3.53 -10.05
N VAL A 38 -3.40 3.66 -9.89
CA VAL A 38 -4.05 3.30 -8.61
C VAL A 38 -3.90 1.80 -8.33
N ARG A 39 -3.94 0.93 -9.35
CA ARG A 39 -3.68 -0.51 -9.19
C ARG A 39 -2.25 -0.80 -8.72
N ARG A 40 -1.23 -0.13 -9.26
CA ARG A 40 0.17 -0.27 -8.83
C ARG A 40 0.34 0.22 -7.38
N ALA A 41 -0.31 1.33 -7.02
CA ALA A 41 -0.32 1.82 -5.63
C ALA A 41 -0.92 0.77 -4.67
N HIS A 42 -2.07 0.21 -5.05
CA HIS A 42 -2.76 -0.79 -4.25
C HIS A 42 -1.95 -2.08 -4.12
N ARG A 43 -1.32 -2.54 -5.20
CA ARG A 43 -0.43 -3.71 -5.16
C ARG A 43 0.74 -3.47 -4.21
N ASN A 44 1.36 -2.29 -4.25
CA ASN A 44 2.42 -1.95 -3.31
C ASN A 44 1.91 -1.91 -1.85
N ASP A 45 0.70 -1.40 -1.60
CA ASP A 45 0.08 -1.48 -0.27
C ASP A 45 -0.05 -2.94 0.20
N LEU A 46 -0.54 -3.85 -0.65
CA LEU A 46 -0.67 -5.26 -0.30
C LEU A 46 0.69 -5.91 -0.01
N GLU A 47 1.69 -5.64 -0.83
CA GLU A 47 3.05 -6.20 -0.68
C GLU A 47 3.77 -5.72 0.59
N ASN A 48 3.40 -4.56 1.15
CA ASN A 48 4.04 -4.02 2.37
C ASN A 48 3.22 -4.21 3.64
N VAL A 49 1.92 -3.94 3.56
CA VAL A 49 1.03 -3.94 4.74
C VAL A 49 0.80 -5.36 5.23
N LEU A 50 0.68 -6.35 4.34
CA LEU A 50 0.47 -7.75 4.76
C LEU A 50 1.68 -8.29 5.55
N PRO A 51 2.93 -8.17 5.07
CA PRO A 51 4.09 -8.54 5.88
C PRO A 51 4.20 -7.73 7.18
N PHE A 52 3.93 -6.42 7.14
CA PHE A 52 3.98 -5.57 8.33
C PHE A 52 2.99 -6.02 9.41
N ILE A 53 1.76 -6.39 9.04
CA ILE A 53 0.76 -6.91 10.00
C ILE A 53 1.23 -8.24 10.58
N ALA A 54 1.71 -9.16 9.74
CA ALA A 54 2.18 -10.47 10.19
C ALA A 54 3.36 -10.35 11.17
N VAL A 55 4.40 -9.59 10.78
CA VAL A 55 5.58 -9.36 11.62
C VAL A 55 5.24 -8.56 12.86
N GLY A 56 4.41 -7.52 12.73
CA GLY A 56 3.97 -6.70 13.85
C GLY A 56 3.22 -7.50 14.90
N PHE A 57 2.40 -8.48 14.49
CA PHE A 57 1.75 -9.42 15.40
C PHE A 57 2.78 -10.22 16.21
N PHE A 58 3.75 -10.86 15.54
CA PHE A 58 4.78 -11.62 16.26
C PHE A 58 5.68 -10.74 17.13
N TYR A 59 6.01 -9.53 16.68
CA TYR A 59 6.78 -8.57 17.46
C TYR A 59 6.08 -8.17 18.77
N THR A 60 4.73 -8.09 18.80
CA THR A 60 4.02 -7.82 20.06
C THR A 60 4.13 -8.96 21.07
N LEU A 61 4.43 -10.19 20.62
CA LEU A 61 4.62 -11.35 21.49
C LEU A 61 6.00 -11.39 22.16
N THR A 62 6.96 -10.56 21.72
CA THR A 62 8.31 -10.49 22.30
C THR A 62 8.40 -9.49 23.47
N SER A 63 7.26 -9.08 24.04
CA SER A 63 7.16 -8.06 25.09
C SER A 63 8.03 -6.80 24.83
N PRO A 64 7.91 -6.16 23.65
CA PRO A 64 8.73 -4.99 23.33
C PRO A 64 8.35 -3.79 24.21
N SER A 65 9.26 -2.82 24.33
CA SER A 65 8.95 -1.55 24.98
C SER A 65 7.74 -0.88 24.31
N LEU A 66 6.70 -0.58 25.11
CA LEU A 66 5.45 0.03 24.65
C LEU A 66 5.72 1.32 23.86
N TYR A 67 6.66 2.13 24.33
CA TYR A 67 7.05 3.36 23.67
C TYR A 67 7.59 3.08 22.26
N LEU A 68 8.56 2.17 22.14
CA LEU A 68 9.19 1.82 20.87
C LEU A 68 8.18 1.23 19.89
N ALA A 69 7.41 0.23 20.33
CA ALA A 69 6.37 -0.39 19.51
C ALA A 69 5.39 0.65 18.97
N THR A 70 4.87 1.53 19.84
CA THR A 70 3.91 2.57 19.44
C THR A 70 4.49 3.51 18.37
N GLN A 71 5.75 3.93 18.50
CA GLN A 71 6.38 4.79 17.50
C GLN A 71 6.59 4.08 16.17
N LEU A 72 7.01 2.81 16.18
CA LEU A 72 7.18 2.01 14.96
C LEU A 72 5.86 1.85 14.20
N PHE A 73 4.77 1.50 14.90
CA PHE A 73 3.45 1.39 14.28
C PHE A 73 2.94 2.71 13.71
N ARG A 74 3.13 3.83 14.44
CA ARG A 74 2.74 5.17 13.97
C ARG A 74 3.54 5.60 12.75
N ALA A 75 4.86 5.43 12.79
CA ALA A 75 5.75 5.81 11.69
C ALA A 75 5.43 5.02 10.41
N ALA A 76 5.20 3.70 10.54
CA ALA A 76 4.79 2.87 9.42
C ALA A 76 3.43 3.32 8.85
N ALA A 77 2.42 3.55 9.70
CA ALA A 77 1.10 4.00 9.27
C ALA A 77 1.16 5.36 8.53
N ILE A 78 1.83 6.36 9.11
CA ILE A 78 2.02 7.69 8.51
C ILE A 78 2.74 7.56 7.16
N SER A 79 3.80 6.77 7.08
CA SER A 79 4.53 6.58 5.82
C SER A 79 3.67 5.95 4.73
N ARG A 80 2.76 5.03 5.06
CA ARG A 80 1.82 4.44 4.08
C ARG A 80 0.75 5.42 3.62
N LEU A 81 0.24 6.26 4.52
CA LEU A 81 -0.67 7.35 4.15
C LEU A 81 0.01 8.35 3.21
N LEU A 82 1.25 8.73 3.50
CA LEU A 82 2.05 9.59 2.63
C LEU A 82 2.35 8.91 1.28
N HIS A 83 2.73 7.64 1.26
CA HIS A 83 2.92 6.87 0.03
C HIS A 83 1.67 6.90 -0.84
N THR A 84 0.50 6.63 -0.25
CA THR A 84 -0.79 6.70 -0.92
C THR A 84 -1.05 8.08 -1.53
N PHE A 85 -0.85 9.14 -0.75
CA PHE A 85 -1.10 10.51 -1.19
C PHE A 85 -0.20 10.89 -2.37
N VAL A 86 1.09 10.59 -2.28
CA VAL A 86 2.11 10.90 -3.28
C VAL A 86 2.03 10.01 -4.53
N TYR A 87 1.41 8.84 -4.44
CA TYR A 87 1.29 7.92 -5.57
C TYR A 87 -0.03 8.10 -6.33
N ALA A 88 -1.14 8.22 -5.59
CA ALA A 88 -2.49 8.15 -6.16
C ALA A 88 -3.18 9.51 -6.31
N ILE A 89 -2.84 10.51 -5.47
CA ILE A 89 -3.54 11.80 -5.44
C ILE A 89 -2.70 12.90 -6.10
N VAL A 90 -1.46 13.09 -5.65
CA VAL A 90 -0.53 14.10 -6.19
C VAL A 90 0.65 13.38 -6.79
N VAL A 91 0.84 13.46 -8.11
CA VAL A 91 1.98 12.83 -8.79
C VAL A 91 3.25 13.62 -8.50
N ILE A 92 3.99 13.23 -7.47
CA ILE A 92 5.30 13.79 -7.18
C ILE A 92 6.37 12.94 -7.87
N PRO A 93 7.35 13.55 -8.55
CA PRO A 93 8.49 12.81 -9.10
C PRO A 93 9.24 12.04 -7.99
N GLN A 94 10.06 11.07 -8.40
CA GLN A 94 11.04 10.47 -7.49
C GLN A 94 11.87 11.59 -6.83
N PRO A 95 12.26 11.50 -5.54
CA PRO A 95 12.44 10.29 -4.72
C PRO A 95 11.35 10.02 -3.68
N ALA A 96 10.29 10.82 -3.62
CA ALA A 96 9.30 10.76 -2.53
C ALA A 96 8.65 9.37 -2.36
N ARG A 97 8.40 8.67 -3.48
CA ARG A 97 7.87 7.29 -3.47
C ARG A 97 8.85 6.26 -2.89
N ALA A 98 10.13 6.39 -3.20
CA ALA A 98 11.16 5.47 -2.73
C ALA A 98 11.37 5.63 -1.22
N LEU A 99 11.40 6.87 -0.73
CA LEU A 99 11.52 7.17 0.70
C LEU A 99 10.31 6.64 1.48
N ALA A 100 9.09 6.86 0.97
CA ALA A 100 7.86 6.39 1.63
C ALA A 100 7.71 4.85 1.62
N PHE A 101 8.46 4.14 0.77
CA PHE A 101 8.57 2.68 0.76
C PHE A 101 9.69 2.19 1.70
N ALA A 102 10.84 2.87 1.72
CA ALA A 102 12.00 2.47 2.51
C ALA A 102 11.73 2.47 4.02
N ILE A 103 10.99 3.46 4.53
CA ILE A 103 10.67 3.58 5.96
C ILE A 103 9.90 2.36 6.49
N PRO A 104 8.71 2.00 5.96
CA PRO A 104 7.95 0.85 6.45
C PRO A 104 8.69 -0.47 6.19
N LEU A 105 9.47 -0.58 5.12
CA LEU A 105 10.31 -1.76 4.87
C LEU A 105 11.37 -1.92 5.97
N GLY A 106 12.07 -0.84 6.33
CA GLY A 106 13.07 -0.86 7.40
C GLY A 106 12.46 -1.20 8.77
N ILE A 107 11.28 -0.64 9.08
CA ILE A 107 10.55 -0.97 10.31
C ILE A 107 10.16 -2.46 10.34
N THR A 108 9.62 -2.97 9.22
CA THR A 108 9.25 -4.39 9.10
C THR A 108 10.46 -5.29 9.25
N GLY A 109 11.59 -4.94 8.62
CA GLY A 109 12.84 -5.67 8.74
C GLY A 109 13.38 -5.69 10.18
N TYR A 110 13.37 -4.54 10.86
CA TYR A 110 13.74 -4.45 12.28
C TYR A 110 12.87 -5.37 13.14
N MET A 111 11.55 -5.27 13.04
CA MET A 111 10.63 -6.10 13.82
C MET A 111 10.79 -7.59 13.50
N ALA A 112 11.08 -7.94 12.24
CA ALA A 112 11.29 -9.33 11.84
C ALA A 112 12.56 -9.90 12.47
N VAL A 113 13.68 -9.17 12.40
CA VAL A 113 14.96 -9.60 12.98
C VAL A 113 14.85 -9.73 14.49
N THR A 114 14.25 -8.76 15.19
CA THR A 114 14.07 -8.83 16.65
C THR A 114 13.19 -10.00 17.04
N THR A 115 12.12 -10.26 16.29
CA THR A 115 11.25 -11.41 16.52
C THR A 115 12.01 -12.72 16.35
N VAL A 116 12.76 -12.89 15.26
CA VAL A 116 13.53 -14.12 15.00
C VAL A 116 14.58 -14.35 16.08
N LEU A 117 15.33 -13.32 16.46
CA LEU A 117 16.37 -13.42 17.51
C LEU A 117 15.80 -13.72 18.91
N TYR A 118 14.55 -13.36 19.18
CA TYR A 118 13.90 -13.65 20.47
C TYR A 118 13.50 -15.13 20.61
N PHE A 119 13.15 -15.78 19.50
CA PHE A 119 12.67 -17.18 19.49
C PHE A 119 13.72 -18.22 19.10
N LEU A 120 14.92 -17.79 18.70
CA LEU A 120 16.10 -18.65 18.52
C LEU A 120 16.78 -18.91 19.86
#